data_AF-A0A9X3A4G0-F1
#
_entry.id   AF-A0A9X3A4G0-F1
#
_cell.length_a   1.000
_cell.length_b   1.000
_cell.length_c   1.000
_cell.angle_alpha   90.00
_cell.angle_beta   90.00
_cell.angle_gamma   90.00
#
_symmetry.space_group_name_H-M   'P 1'
#
loop_
_entity.id
_entity.type
_entity.pdbx_description
1 polymer ?
#
loop_
_entity_poly.entity_id
_entity_poly.type
_entity_poly.pdbx_seq_one_letter_code
_entity_poly.pdbx_strand_id
1 'polypeptide(L)'
;MSDESPAGVLRSAVESALRQVLDASGAPDPGALIDQAMLDFTVRVTTVRRELAELAEREPLGEVAAARTHLGVAFGHFGNGSTAEGRAELITARALLTGSDDADLAHQWSL
;
A
#
# COMPACT_ATOMS: atom_id res chain seq x y z
N MET A 1 -1.97 26.25 0.94
CA MET A 1 -2.13 24.79 0.87
C MET A 1 -0.73 24.24 0.88
N SER A 2 -0.35 23.42 1.87
CA SER A 2 0.95 22.77 1.84
C SER A 2 0.90 21.78 0.68
N ASP A 3 1.69 21.99 -0.37
CA ASP A 3 1.82 21.01 -1.44
C ASP A 3 2.43 19.75 -0.83
N GLU A 4 1.60 18.74 -0.60
CA GLU A 4 2.04 17.44 -0.10
C GLU A 4 2.96 16.82 -1.17
N SER A 5 4.16 16.39 -0.76
CA SER A 5 5.09 15.77 -1.70
C SER A 5 4.50 14.48 -2.28
N PRO A 6 4.88 14.05 -3.50
CA PRO A 6 4.39 12.79 -4.08
C PRO A 6 4.58 11.59 -3.14
N ALA A 7 5.73 11.51 -2.46
CA ALA A 7 5.99 10.47 -1.46
C ALA A 7 5.08 10.59 -0.22
N GLY A 8 4.73 11.81 0.20
CA GLY A 8 3.75 12.06 1.26
C GLY A 8 2.36 11.56 0.89
N VAL A 9 1.90 11.86 -0.33
CA VAL A 9 0.63 11.37 -0.87
C VAL A 9 0.60 9.83 -0.91
N LEU A 10 1.69 9.20 -1.39
CA LEU A 10 1.80 7.73 -1.40
C LEU A 10 1.73 7.15 0.01
N ARG A 11 2.51 7.69 0.96
CA ARG A 11 2.50 7.25 2.36
C ARG A 11 1.10 7.33 2.96
N SER A 12 0.44 8.47 2.84
CA SER A 12 -0.90 8.65 3.40
C SER A 12 -1.95 7.78 2.72
N ALA A 13 -1.82 7.52 1.42
CA ALA A 13 -2.68 6.58 0.70
C ALA A 13 -2.49 5.14 1.20
N VAL A 14 -1.25 4.68 1.38
CA VAL A 14 -0.93 3.35 1.93
C VAL A 14 -1.45 3.20 3.36
N GLU A 15 -1.24 4.20 4.23
CA GLU A 15 -1.76 4.17 5.60
C GLU A 15 -3.29 4.08 5.65
N SER A 16 -3.97 4.81 4.78
CA SER A 16 -5.43 4.77 4.69
C SER A 16 -5.91 3.40 4.18
N ALA A 17 -5.30 2.87 3.12
CA ALA A 17 -5.65 1.56 2.58
C ALA A 17 -5.42 0.45 3.62
N LEU A 18 -4.28 0.46 4.33
CA LEU A 18 -3.98 -0.53 5.36
C LEU A 18 -5.03 -0.51 6.47
N ARG A 19 -5.41 0.68 6.96
CA ARG A 19 -6.45 0.80 7.99
C ARG A 19 -7.76 0.15 7.54
N GLN A 20 -8.23 0.50 6.34
CA GLN A 20 -9.47 -0.05 5.78
C GLN A 20 -9.40 -1.58 5.62
N VAL A 21 -8.29 -2.11 5.11
CA VAL A 21 -8.11 -3.55 4.91
C VAL A 21 -8.04 -4.31 6.24
N LEU A 22 -7.44 -3.73 7.29
CA LEU A 22 -7.42 -4.36 8.62
C LEU A 22 -8.82 -4.35 9.25
N ASP A 23 -9.52 -3.22 9.17
CA ASP A 23 -10.89 -3.08 9.67
C ASP A 23 -11.87 -4.04 8.96
N ALA A 24 -11.61 -4.40 7.70
CA ALA A 24 -12.42 -5.34 6.92
C ALA A 24 -12.44 -6.78 7.48
N SER A 25 -11.46 -7.18 8.30
CA SER A 25 -11.31 -8.56 8.79
C SER A 25 -12.49 -9.05 9.64
N GLY A 26 -13.29 -8.14 10.20
CA GLY A 26 -14.49 -8.46 10.98
C GLY A 26 -15.81 -8.21 10.24
N ALA A 27 -15.77 -7.82 8.97
CA ALA A 27 -16.96 -7.43 8.22
C ALA A 27 -17.71 -8.63 7.62
N PRO A 28 -19.03 -8.50 7.36
CA PRO A 28 -19.81 -9.53 6.67
C PRO A 28 -19.33 -9.83 5.24
N ASP A 29 -18.76 -8.82 4.56
CA ASP A 29 -18.16 -8.93 3.23
C ASP A 29 -16.81 -8.19 3.20
N PRO A 30 -15.72 -8.85 3.62
CA PRO A 30 -14.38 -8.26 3.62
C PRO A 30 -13.88 -7.93 2.20
N GLY A 31 -14.30 -8.70 1.19
CA GLY A 31 -13.87 -8.54 -0.19
C GLY A 31 -14.28 -7.19 -0.76
N ALA A 32 -15.57 -6.83 -0.60
CA ALA A 32 -16.08 -5.55 -1.07
C ALA A 32 -15.38 -4.34 -0.41
N LEU A 33 -15.01 -4.46 0.87
CA LEU A 33 -14.28 -3.40 1.58
C LEU A 33 -12.83 -3.27 1.11
N ILE A 34 -12.18 -4.41 0.82
CA ILE A 34 -10.82 -4.42 0.25
C ILE A 34 -10.84 -3.81 -1.15
N ASP A 35 -11.80 -4.17 -1.98
CA ASP A 35 -11.96 -3.59 -3.32
C ASP A 35 -12.15 -2.07 -3.26
N GLN A 36 -13.00 -1.60 -2.33
CA GLN A 36 -13.18 -0.16 -2.09
C GLN A 36 -11.88 0.51 -1.63
N ALA A 37 -11.13 -0.11 -0.72
CA ALA A 37 -9.85 0.43 -0.26
C ALA A 37 -8.83 0.55 -1.41
N MET A 38 -8.80 -0.40 -2.33
CA MET A 38 -7.91 -0.38 -3.51
C MET A 38 -8.33 0.69 -4.53
N LEU A 39 -9.64 0.91 -4.69
CA LEU A 39 -10.18 2.00 -5.52
C LEU A 39 -9.81 3.37 -4.94
N ASP A 40 -10.04 3.58 -3.64
CA ASP A 40 -9.73 4.84 -2.96
C ASP A 40 -8.23 5.15 -3.02
N PHE A 41 -7.39 4.13 -2.81
CA PHE A 41 -5.93 4.24 -2.99
C PHE A 41 -5.59 4.72 -4.40
N THR A 42 -6.17 4.07 -5.41
CA THR A 42 -5.89 4.37 -6.82
C THR A 42 -6.29 5.79 -7.17
N VAL A 43 -7.48 6.23 -6.74
CA VAL A 43 -7.97 7.61 -6.93
C VAL A 43 -6.99 8.60 -6.32
N ARG A 44 -6.53 8.35 -5.10
CA ARG A 44 -5.62 9.26 -4.39
C ARG A 44 -4.23 9.35 -5.04
N VAL A 45 -3.67 8.23 -5.49
CA VAL A 45 -2.32 8.18 -6.07
C VAL A 45 -2.29 8.62 -7.54
N THR A 46 -3.43 8.57 -8.25
CA THR A 46 -3.50 8.92 -9.68
C THR A 46 -2.99 10.34 -9.95
N THR A 47 -3.24 11.29 -9.04
CA THR A 47 -2.82 12.69 -9.19
C THR A 47 -1.31 12.89 -9.17
N VAL A 48 -0.55 12.00 -8.52
CA VAL A 48 0.91 12.07 -8.37
C VAL A 48 1.63 10.90 -9.05
N ARG A 49 0.91 10.12 -9.88
CA ARG A 49 1.41 8.85 -10.44
C ARG A 49 2.68 9.03 -11.27
N ARG A 50 2.74 10.13 -12.03
CA ARG A 50 3.87 10.44 -12.90
C ARG A 50 5.10 10.81 -12.07
N GLU A 51 4.95 11.70 -11.09
CA GLU A 51 6.05 12.10 -10.22
C GLU A 51 6.61 10.90 -9.43
N LEU A 52 5.73 10.01 -8.96
CA LEU A 52 6.16 8.77 -8.30
C LEU A 52 6.93 7.81 -9.22
N ALA A 53 6.59 7.77 -10.52
CA ALA A 53 7.34 6.97 -11.49
C ALA A 53 8.73 7.58 -11.73
N GLU A 54 8.80 8.89 -11.94
CA GLU A 54 10.06 9.61 -12.13
C GLU A 54 10.96 9.54 -10.88
N LEU A 55 10.38 9.52 -9.68
CA LEU A 55 11.12 9.30 -8.43
C LEU A 55 11.68 7.87 -8.35
N ALA A 56 10.87 6.86 -8.65
CA ALA A 56 11.31 5.47 -8.63
C ALA A 56 12.38 5.16 -9.71
N GLU A 57 12.34 5.84 -10.86
CA GLU A 57 13.37 5.72 -11.90
C GLU A 57 14.70 6.38 -11.49
N ARG A 58 14.63 7.53 -10.80
CA ARG A 58 15.81 8.22 -10.25
C ARG A 58 16.46 7.45 -9.11
N GLU A 59 15.65 6.80 -8.29
CA GLU A 59 16.07 6.06 -7.10
C GLU A 59 15.51 4.63 -7.13
N PRO A 60 16.05 3.74 -7.99
CA PRO A 60 15.52 2.39 -8.18
C PRO A 60 15.65 1.49 -6.95
N LEU A 61 16.56 1.84 -6.03
CA LEU A 61 16.73 1.18 -4.73
C LEU A 61 16.13 1.99 -3.57
N GLY A 62 15.41 3.07 -3.87
CA GLY A 62 14.79 3.95 -2.88
C GLY A 62 13.46 3.39 -2.36
N GLU A 63 13.01 3.94 -1.23
CA GLU A 63 11.79 3.53 -0.52
C GLU A 63 10.55 3.56 -1.42
N VAL A 64 10.40 4.59 -2.27
CA VAL A 64 9.27 4.72 -3.20
C VAL A 64 9.27 3.62 -4.25
N ALA A 65 10.44 3.26 -4.79
CA ALA A 65 10.55 2.19 -5.78
C ALA A 65 10.21 0.82 -5.16
N ALA A 66 10.78 0.53 -4.00
CA ALA A 66 10.53 -0.71 -3.26
C ALA A 66 9.05 -0.83 -2.85
N ALA A 67 8.47 0.22 -2.26
CA ALA A 67 7.06 0.22 -1.85
C ALA A 67 6.11 0.02 -3.03
N ARG A 68 6.39 0.61 -4.20
CA ARG A 68 5.59 0.40 -5.42
C ARG A 68 5.59 -1.06 -5.87
N THR A 69 6.71 -1.76 -5.75
CA THR A 69 6.78 -3.20 -6.06
C THR A 69 5.85 -3.99 -5.15
N HIS A 70 5.96 -3.81 -3.84
CA HIS A 70 5.09 -4.49 -2.86
C HIS A 70 3.61 -4.13 -3.05
N LEU A 71 3.28 -2.88 -3.38
CA LEU A 71 1.91 -2.48 -3.71
C LEU A 71 1.38 -3.19 -4.96
N GLY A 72 2.21 -3.36 -6.00
CA GLY A 72 1.84 -4.14 -7.18
C GLY A 72 1.53 -5.59 -6.85
N VAL A 73 2.34 -6.22 -6.00
CA VAL A 73 2.13 -7.59 -5.52
C VAL A 73 0.87 -7.69 -4.65
N ALA A 74 0.65 -6.74 -3.74
CA ALA A 74 -0.54 -6.66 -2.89
C ALA A 74 -1.83 -6.63 -3.71
N PHE A 75 -1.89 -5.74 -4.72
CA PHE A 75 -3.04 -5.64 -5.63
C PHE A 75 -3.28 -6.95 -6.40
N GLY A 76 -2.21 -7.64 -6.81
CA GLY A 76 -2.30 -8.96 -7.43
C GLY A 76 -2.92 -10.02 -6.51
N HIS A 77 -2.52 -10.04 -5.24
CA HIS A 77 -3.09 -10.93 -4.23
C HIS A 77 -4.56 -10.59 -3.90
N PHE A 78 -4.92 -9.33 -3.75
CA PHE A 78 -6.33 -8.98 -3.55
C PHE A 78 -7.20 -9.37 -4.75
N GLY A 79 -6.72 -9.13 -5.97
CA GLY A 79 -7.44 -9.49 -7.20
C GLY A 79 -7.64 -10.99 -7.41
N ASN A 80 -6.89 -11.86 -6.72
CA ASN A 80 -7.04 -13.31 -6.78
C ASN A 80 -7.64 -13.93 -5.50
N GLY A 81 -8.05 -13.10 -4.53
CA GLY A 81 -8.66 -13.53 -3.28
C GLY A 81 -7.67 -13.95 -2.19
N SER A 82 -6.36 -13.79 -2.39
CA SER A 82 -5.31 -14.08 -1.39
C SER A 82 -5.17 -12.92 -0.38
N THR A 83 -6.20 -12.71 0.45
CA THR A 83 -6.28 -11.54 1.32
C THR A 83 -5.17 -11.45 2.38
N ALA A 84 -4.67 -12.58 2.88
CA ALA A 84 -3.60 -12.58 3.89
C ALA A 84 -2.27 -12.10 3.28
N GLU A 85 -1.92 -12.63 2.12
CA GLU A 85 -0.73 -12.27 1.35
C GLU A 85 -0.81 -10.80 0.90
N GLY A 86 -1.97 -10.36 0.40
CA GLY A 86 -2.18 -8.96 0.05
C GLY A 86 -1.97 -8.00 1.23
N ARG A 87 -2.40 -8.39 2.43
CA ARG A 87 -2.14 -7.63 3.67
C ARG A 87 -0.66 -7.57 4.01
N ALA A 88 0.05 -8.69 3.96
CA ALA A 88 1.47 -8.75 4.28
C ALA A 88 2.30 -7.82 3.37
N GLU A 89 1.99 -7.82 2.07
CA GLU A 89 2.61 -6.94 1.08
C GLU A 89 2.29 -5.46 1.33
N LEU A 90 1.04 -5.14 1.68
CA LEU A 90 0.63 -3.77 2.01
C LEU A 90 1.33 -3.23 3.28
N ILE A 91 1.53 -4.08 4.29
CA ILE A 91 2.29 -3.75 5.51
C ILE A 91 3.76 -3.49 5.19
N THR A 92 4.35 -4.32 4.35
CA THR A 92 5.73 -4.16 3.89
C THR A 92 5.91 -2.84 3.14
N ALA A 93 4.98 -2.51 2.23
CA ALA A 93 4.98 -1.22 1.54
C ALA A 93 4.89 -0.04 2.52
N ARG A 94 4.07 -0.14 3.57
CA ARG A 94 3.99 0.88 4.62
C ARG A 94 5.32 1.03 5.37
N ALA A 95 5.89 -0.08 5.83
CA ALA A 95 7.13 -0.11 6.60
C ALA A 95 8.28 0.60 5.87
N LEU A 96 8.40 0.32 4.56
CA LEU A 96 9.37 0.98 3.67
C LEU A 96 9.18 2.49 3.59
N LEU A 97 7.93 2.98 3.57
CA LEU A 97 7.64 4.42 3.44
C LEU A 97 7.72 5.21 4.75
N THR A 98 7.65 4.53 5.90
CA THR A 98 7.71 5.16 7.23
C THR A 98 9.04 4.92 7.95
N GLY A 99 9.95 4.13 7.36
CA GLY A 99 11.22 3.76 7.99
C GLY A 99 11.02 2.98 9.29
N SER A 100 9.91 2.26 9.42
CA SER A 100 9.61 1.44 10.60
C SER A 100 10.12 0.02 10.37
N ASP A 101 10.79 -0.57 11.37
CA ASP A 101 11.20 -1.99 11.40
C ASP A 101 10.02 -2.98 11.48
N ASP A 102 8.82 -2.59 10.99
CA ASP A 102 7.60 -3.39 10.97
C ASP A 102 7.66 -4.59 10.00
N ALA A 103 8.81 -4.84 9.34
CA ALA A 103 9.02 -6.01 8.49
C ALA A 103 8.77 -7.33 9.26
N ASP A 104 9.04 -7.35 10.57
CA ASP A 104 8.75 -8.49 11.45
C ASP A 104 7.23 -8.71 11.68
N LEU A 105 6.41 -7.66 11.61
CA LEU A 105 4.94 -7.77 11.72
C LEU A 105 4.30 -8.38 10.47
N ALA A 106 4.86 -8.12 9.29
CA ALA A 106 4.38 -8.73 8.05
C ALA A 106 4.51 -10.26 8.09
N HIS A 107 5.58 -10.79 8.70
CA HIS A 107 5.80 -12.22 8.88
C HIS A 107 4.79 -12.85 9.86
N GLN A 108 4.42 -12.14 10.93
CA GLN A 108 3.45 -12.63 11.93
C GLN A 108 2.01 -12.70 11.41
N TRP A 109 1.64 -11.91 10.41
CA TRP A 109 0.28 -11.90 9.85
C TRP A 109 0.15 -12.73 8.55
N SER A 110 1.26 -13.33 8.11
CA SER A 110 1.32 -14.28 7.00
C SER A 110 1.17 -15.75 7.46
N LEU A 111 1.01 -15.98 8.76
CA LEU A 111 0.82 -17.29 9.41
C LEU A 111 -0.60 -17.40 9.98
#